data_AF-A0A6P2R4P3-F1
#
_entry.id   AF-A0A6P2R4P3-F1
#
_cell.length_a   1.000
_cell.length_b   1.000
_cell.length_c   1.000
_cell.angle_alpha   90.00
_cell.angle_beta   90.00
_cell.angle_gamma   90.00
#
_symmetry.space_group_name_H-M   'P 1'
#
loop_
_entity.id
_entity.type
_entity.pdbx_description
1 polymer ?
#
loop_
_entity_poly.entity_id
_entity_poly.type
_entity_poly.pdbx_seq_one_letter_code
_entity_poly.pdbx_strand_id
1 'polypeptide(L)' 'MRQAVARPEQLQSPLEIIRAALRAAALAPTYQDALDATGDALRRLAELARAEVVR' A
#
# COMPACT_ATOMS: atom_id res chain seq x y z
N MET A 1 -14.51 -26.31 7.16
CA MET A 1 -13.76 -25.05 7.34
C MET A 1 -13.11 -24.68 6.01
N ARG A 2 -13.62 -23.68 5.29
CA ARG A 2 -13.05 -23.25 3.99
C ARG A 2 -11.91 -22.28 4.28
N GLN A 3 -10.67 -22.77 4.27
CA GLN A 3 -9.51 -21.89 4.08
C GLN A 3 -9.57 -21.39 2.64
N ALA A 4 -10.09 -20.17 2.47
CA ALA A 4 -9.85 -19.42 1.24
C ALA A 4 -8.34 -19.14 1.23
N VAL A 5 -7.61 -19.88 0.40
CA VAL A 5 -6.22 -19.58 0.06
C VAL A 5 -6.24 -18.14 -0.45
N ALA A 6 -5.71 -17.22 0.37
CA ALA A 6 -5.62 -15.82 0.01
C ALA A 6 -4.79 -15.75 -1.27
N ARG A 7 -5.47 -15.48 -2.39
CA ARG A 7 -4.80 -15.25 -3.67
C ARG A 7 -3.80 -14.11 -3.43
N PRO A 8 -2.50 -14.31 -3.69
CA PRO A 8 -1.52 -13.22 -3.63
C PRO A 8 -1.83 -12.11 -4.64
N GLU A 9 -2.75 -12.39 -5.57
CA GLU A 9 -3.30 -11.51 -6.60
C GLU A 9 -4.39 -10.56 -6.07
N GLN A 10 -4.75 -10.65 -4.79
CA GLN A 10 -5.57 -9.62 -4.17
C GLN A 10 -4.68 -8.39 -4.01
N LEU A 11 -4.53 -7.67 -5.13
CA LEU A 11 -3.99 -6.31 -5.23
C LEU A 11 -4.38 -5.62 -3.93
N GLN A 12 -3.40 -5.29 -3.09
CA GLN A 12 -3.67 -4.63 -1.83
C GLN A 12 -4.61 -3.48 -2.14
N SER A 13 -5.80 -3.48 -1.54
CA SER A 13 -6.76 -2.43 -1.85
C SER A 13 -6.09 -1.08 -1.58
N PRO A 14 -6.38 -0.02 -2.35
CA PRO A 14 -5.79 1.30 -2.12
C PRO A 14 -5.85 1.73 -0.65
N LEU A 15 -6.93 1.40 0.05
CA LEU A 15 -7.10 1.66 1.47
C LEU A 15 -6.13 0.90 2.38
N GLU A 16 -5.76 -0.34 2.04
CA GLU A 16 -4.77 -1.10 2.81
C GLU A 16 -3.36 -0.54 2.62
N ILE A 17 -3.02 -0.08 1.41
CA ILE A 17 -1.75 0.61 1.14
C ILE A 17 -1.66 1.89 1.97
N ILE A 18 -2.73 2.70 1.95
CA ILE A 18 -2.81 3.95 2.73
C ILE A 18 -2.71 3.65 4.23
N ARG A 19 -3.46 2.68 4.75
CA ARG A 19 -3.41 2.33 6.18
C ARG A 19 -2.04 1.83 6.61
N ALA A 20 -1.38 1.00 5.80
CA ALA A 20 -0.03 0.53 6.10
C ALA A 20 0.97 1.69 6.14
N ALA A 21 0.89 2.60 5.18
CA ALA A 21 1.74 3.79 5.11
C ALA A 21 1.57 4.71 6.32
N LEU A 22 0.32 4.98 6.71
CA LEU A 22 0.02 5.83 7.86
C LEU A 22 0.52 5.21 9.17
N ARG A 23 0.40 3.89 9.34
CA ARG A 23 0.98 3.21 10.52
C ARG A 23 2.50 3.26 10.52
N ALA A 24 3.13 3.01 9.38
CA ALA A 24 4.59 3.07 9.25
C ALA A 24 5.11 4.49 9.56
N ALA A 25 4.46 5.52 9.00
CA ALA A 25 4.79 6.91 9.25
C ALA A 25 4.59 7.32 10.73
N ALA A 26 3.54 6.83 11.38
CA ALA A 26 3.29 7.12 12.80
C ALA A 26 4.32 6.48 13.75
N LEU A 27 4.94 5.38 13.34
CA LEU A 27 5.97 4.66 14.10
C LEU A 27 7.40 4.99 13.65
N ALA A 28 7.55 5.90 12.68
CA ALA A 28 8.82 6.23 12.08
C ALA A 28 9.75 6.94 13.10
N PRO A 29 11.04 6.56 13.20
CA PRO A 29 11.99 7.19 14.11
C PRO A 29 12.28 8.66 13.77
N THR A 30 12.14 9.02 12.48
CA THR A 30 12.40 10.36 11.97
C THR A 30 11.30 10.82 11.02
N TYR A 31 11.21 12.13 10.78
CA TYR A 31 10.26 12.66 9.82
C TYR A 31 10.60 12.22 8.39
N GLN A 32 11.89 12.00 8.09
CA GLN A 32 12.35 11.53 6.78
C GLN A 32 11.84 10.10 6.52
N ASP A 33 11.98 9.20 7.50
CA ASP A 33 11.48 7.83 7.38
C ASP A 33 9.95 7.80 7.18
N ALA A 34 9.23 8.73 7.82
CA ALA A 34 7.78 8.89 7.61
C ALA A 34 7.46 9.35 6.18
N LEU A 35 8.22 10.31 5.64
CA LEU A 35 8.07 10.78 4.26
C LEU A 35 8.36 9.65 3.27
N ASP A 36 9.44 8.89 3.48
CA ASP A 36 9.80 7.76 2.62
C ASP A 36 8.69 6.70 2.61
N ALA A 37 8.15 6.34 3.78
CA ALA A 37 7.03 5.39 3.90
C ALA A 37 5.78 5.87 3.15
N THR A 38 5.46 7.17 3.22
CA THR A 38 4.32 7.73 2.47
C THR A 38 4.60 7.82 0.96
N GLY A 39 5.83 8.14 0.56
CA GLY A 39 6.24 8.20 -0.84
C GLY A 39 6.16 6.83 -1.53
N ASP A 40 6.61 5.79 -0.85
CA ASP A 40 6.50 4.41 -1.33
C ASP A 40 5.03 3.98 -1.51
N ALA A 41 4.15 4.41 -0.61
CA ALA A 41 2.72 4.14 -0.73
C ALA A 41 2.09 4.85 -1.93
N LEU A 42 2.44 6.12 -2.16
CA LEU A 42 1.98 6.88 -3.32
C LEU A 42 2.46 6.25 -4.64
N ARG A 43 3.70 5.75 -4.68
CA ARG A 43 4.24 5.03 -5.84
C ARG A 43 3.41 3.80 -6.17
N ARG A 44 3.09 2.96 -5.17
CA ARG A 44 2.23 1.76 -5.36
C ARG A 44 0.82 2.12 -5.81
N LEU A 45 0.24 3.18 -5.25
CA LEU A 45 -1.09 3.66 -5.68
C LEU A 45 -1.07 4.14 -7.13
N ALA A 46 0.00 4.82 -7.56
CA ALA A 46 0.16 5.24 -8.94
C ALA A 46 0.30 4.04 -9.90
N GLU A 47 1.01 2.99 -9.48
CA GLU A 47 1.11 1.72 -10.23
C GLU A 47 -0.26 1.07 -10.40
N LEU A 48 -1.07 1.00 -9.32
CA LEU A 48 -2.44 0.51 -9.38
C LEU A 48 -3.32 1.35 -10.32
N ALA A 49 -3.27 2.68 -10.20
CA ALA A 49 -4.06 3.58 -11.05
C ALA A 49 -3.68 3.45 -12.54
N ARG A 50 -2.39 3.27 -12.85
CA ARG A 50 -1.94 3.01 -14.22
C ARG A 50 -2.42 1.66 -14.73
N ALA A 51 -2.40 0.63 -13.90
CA ALA A 51 -2.90 -0.69 -14.26
C ALA A 51 -4.42 -0.69 -14.53
N GLU A 52 -5.18 0.15 -13.83
CA GLU A 52 -6.62 0.33 -14.06
C GLU A 52 -6.92 1.00 -15.41
N VAL A 53 -6.13 1.99 -15.83
CA VAL A 53 -6.29 2.68 -17.13
C VAL A 53 -5.99 1.77 -18.33
N VAL A 54 -5.08 0.81 -18.17
CA VAL A 54 -4.69 -0.12 -19.25
C VAL A 54 -5.69 -1.29 -19.39
N ARG A 55 -6.58 -1.48 -18.42
CA ARG A 55 -7.56 -2.57 -18.37
C ARG A 55 -8.86 -2.21 -19.07
#